data_AF-A0A5R8NE48-F1
#
_entry.id   AF-A0A5R8NE48-F1
#
_cell.length_a   1.000
_cell.length_b   1.000
_cell.length_c   1.000
_cell.angle_alpha   90.00
_cell.angle_beta   90.00
_cell.angle_gamma   90.00
#
_symmetry.space_group_name_H-M   'P 1'
#
loop_
_entity.id
_entity.type
_entity.pdbx_description
1 polymer ?
#
loop_
_entity_poly.entity_id
_entity_poly.type
_entity_poly.pdbx_seq_one_letter_code
_entity_poly.pdbx_strand_id
1 'polypeptide(L)'
;MPESFQSPVGWSPPGAQFQNRGALGRTLIGTAVALVVTPIGIGIAAHGSLATSRWWDSVDRWSAPGQSVLGAVLLLLVAVLAAYSPAATMIAGLIWGILPGIIQIFFPEDTFRLIGDIPGLAAELHVALHAWLVSGMVLIVGTLLFGAGVVATLRRR
;
A
#
# COMPACT_ATOMS: atom_id res chain seq x y z
N MET A 1 -30.72 -16.08 -32.65
CA MET A 1 -29.77 -16.54 -31.61
C MET A 1 -28.38 -16.34 -32.19
N PRO A 2 -27.43 -15.68 -31.50
CA PRO A 2 -26.09 -15.51 -32.05
C PRO A 2 -25.37 -16.86 -31.95
N GLU A 3 -24.96 -17.41 -33.09
CA GLU A 3 -24.17 -18.64 -33.14
C GLU A 3 -22.81 -18.38 -32.49
N SER A 4 -22.61 -18.91 -31.29
CA SER A 4 -21.31 -18.88 -30.63
C SER A 4 -20.40 -19.90 -31.30
N PHE A 5 -19.32 -19.44 -31.90
CA PHE A 5 -18.32 -20.30 -32.54
C PHE A 5 -17.68 -21.21 -31.46
N GLN A 6 -17.96 -22.52 -31.50
CA GLN A 6 -17.28 -23.49 -30.67
C GLN A 6 -15.91 -23.77 -31.27
N SER A 7 -14.85 -23.27 -30.63
CA SER A 7 -13.48 -23.58 -31.03
C SER A 7 -13.14 -25.05 -30.73
N PRO A 8 -12.41 -25.76 -31.62
CA PRO A 8 -11.96 -27.12 -31.39
C PRO A 8 -11.13 -27.26 -30.11
N VAL A 9 -11.18 -28.44 -29.49
CA VAL A 9 -10.41 -28.75 -28.27
C VAL A 9 -8.91 -28.59 -28.56
N GLY A 10 -8.22 -27.70 -27.84
CA GLY A 10 -6.80 -27.38 -28.06
C GLY A 10 -6.52 -26.24 -29.04
N TRP A 11 -7.55 -25.66 -29.68
CA TRP A 11 -7.38 -24.47 -30.50
C TRP A 11 -7.30 -23.22 -29.64
N SER A 12 -6.18 -22.51 -29.73
CA SER A 12 -6.02 -21.16 -29.16
C SER A 12 -5.98 -20.16 -30.31
N PRO A 13 -6.75 -19.04 -30.26
CA PRO A 13 -6.68 -18.01 -31.29
C PRO A 13 -5.23 -17.54 -31.49
N PRO A 14 -4.76 -17.38 -32.74
CA PRO A 14 -3.48 -16.72 -33.01
C PRO A 14 -3.50 -15.33 -32.35
N GLY A 15 -2.63 -15.08 -31.38
CA GLY A 15 -2.65 -13.84 -30.57
C GLY A 15 -2.96 -14.03 -29.08
N ALA A 16 -3.67 -15.10 -28.70
CA ALA A 16 -4.04 -15.37 -27.30
C ALA A 16 -2.82 -15.55 -26.39
N GLN A 17 -1.72 -16.04 -26.95
CA GLN A 17 -0.44 -16.25 -26.27
C GLN A 17 0.27 -14.93 -25.89
N PHE A 18 0.02 -13.86 -26.65
CA PHE A 18 0.64 -12.54 -26.44
C PHE A 18 -0.15 -11.66 -25.46
N GLN A 19 -1.47 -11.85 -25.36
CA GLN A 19 -2.31 -11.11 -24.41
C GLN A 19 -1.92 -11.35 -22.95
N ASN A 20 -1.56 -12.58 -22.58
CA ASN A 20 -1.22 -12.91 -21.19
C ASN A 20 0.15 -12.39 -20.73
N ARG A 21 1.17 -12.37 -21.60
CA ARG A 21 2.52 -11.94 -21.22
C ARG A 21 2.57 -10.44 -20.91
N GLY A 22 1.85 -9.62 -21.66
CA GLY A 22 1.76 -8.17 -21.41
C GLY A 22 1.03 -7.84 -20.09
N ALA A 23 -0.02 -8.58 -19.77
CA ALA A 23 -0.76 -8.42 -18.52
C ALA A 23 0.07 -8.83 -17.28
N LEU A 24 0.84 -9.91 -17.38
CA LEU A 24 1.77 -10.36 -16.33
C LEU A 24 2.88 -9.34 -16.05
N GLY A 25 3.58 -8.88 -17.10
CA GLY A 25 4.65 -7.89 -16.95
C GLY A 25 4.18 -6.60 -16.28
N ARG A 26 3.02 -6.07 -16.70
CA ARG A 26 2.43 -4.86 -16.10
C ARG A 26 2.02 -5.06 -14.64
N THR A 27 1.55 -6.25 -14.28
CA THR A 27 1.17 -6.58 -12.90
C THR A 27 2.41 -6.69 -12.00
N LEU A 28 3.47 -7.33 -12.47
CA LEU A 28 4.74 -7.45 -11.74
C LEU A 28 5.37 -6.09 -11.48
N ILE A 29 5.47 -5.24 -12.51
CA ILE A 29 5.98 -3.87 -12.37
C ILE A 29 5.09 -3.07 -11.41
N GLY A 30 3.76 -3.14 -11.57
CA GLY A 30 2.83 -2.48 -10.67
C GLY A 30 2.99 -2.95 -9.22
N THR A 31 3.26 -4.24 -9.00
CA THR A 31 3.49 -4.82 -7.66
C THR A 31 4.78 -4.31 -7.05
N ALA A 32 5.87 -4.30 -7.82
CA ALA A 32 7.16 -3.77 -7.36
C ALA A 32 7.05 -2.28 -6.99
N VAL A 33 6.38 -1.48 -7.84
CA VAL A 33 6.15 -0.05 -7.57
C VAL A 33 5.30 0.13 -6.32
N ALA A 34 4.19 -0.58 -6.19
CA ALA A 34 3.32 -0.49 -5.00
C ALA A 34 4.08 -0.85 -3.72
N LEU A 35 4.88 -1.91 -3.76
CA LEU A 35 5.67 -2.36 -2.61
C LEU A 35 6.73 -1.36 -2.16
N VAL A 36 7.27 -0.54 -3.06
CA VAL A 36 8.25 0.50 -2.71
C VAL A 36 7.55 1.78 -2.27
N VAL A 37 6.47 2.18 -2.95
CA VAL A 37 5.78 3.45 -2.67
C VAL A 37 4.98 3.41 -1.37
N THR A 38 4.33 2.29 -1.05
CA THR A 38 3.51 2.15 0.17
C THR A 38 4.29 2.43 1.47
N PRO A 39 5.46 1.83 1.74
CA PRO A 39 6.20 2.12 2.97
C PRO A 39 6.70 3.57 3.02
N ILE A 40 7.03 4.17 1.87
CA ILE A 40 7.40 5.60 1.78
C ILE A 40 6.20 6.48 2.15
N GLY A 41 5.02 6.19 1.59
CA GLY A 41 3.78 6.90 1.91
C GLY A 41 3.40 6.80 3.39
N ILE A 42 3.54 5.60 3.97
CA ILE A 42 3.34 5.36 5.41
C ILE A 42 4.32 6.19 6.25
N GLY A 43 5.62 6.16 5.92
CA GLY A 43 6.64 6.91 6.67
C GLY A 43 6.41 8.42 6.64
N ILE A 44 6.10 8.98 5.47
CA ILE A 44 5.81 10.41 5.31
C ILE A 44 4.53 10.80 6.08
N ALA A 45 3.48 10.00 5.99
CA ALA A 45 2.22 10.24 6.70
C ALA A 45 2.38 10.12 8.22
N ALA A 46 3.14 9.14 8.69
CA ALA A 46 3.44 8.95 10.11
C ALA A 46 4.23 10.14 10.68
N HIS A 47 5.30 10.56 9.99
CA HIS A 47 6.13 11.68 10.43
C HIS A 47 5.34 13.00 10.47
N GLY A 48 4.54 13.27 9.44
CA GLY A 48 3.63 14.43 9.43
C GLY A 48 2.62 14.41 10.58
N SER A 49 2.12 13.24 10.98
CA SER A 49 1.12 13.13 12.06
C SER A 49 1.68 13.52 13.44
N LEU A 50 2.93 13.16 13.74
CA LEU A 50 3.61 13.59 14.97
C LEU A 50 3.79 15.10 15.01
N ALA A 51 4.19 15.69 13.88
CA ALA A 51 4.38 17.13 13.79
C ALA A 51 3.04 17.89 13.88
N THR A 52 1.94 17.30 13.37
CA THR A 52 0.59 17.85 13.51
C THR A 52 0.09 17.82 14.97
N SER A 53 0.45 16.79 15.75
CA SER A 53 0.11 16.74 17.19
C SER A 53 0.79 17.85 18.01
N ARG A 54 1.92 18.39 17.53
CA ARG A 54 2.67 19.51 18.10
C ARG A 54 2.38 20.85 17.41
N TRP A 55 1.37 20.90 16.54
CA TRP A 55 0.95 22.10 15.81
C TRP A 55 0.90 23.30 16.73
N TRP A 56 0.23 23.15 17.89
CA TRP A 56 -0.06 24.27 18.79
C TRP A 56 1.20 24.99 19.29
N ASP A 57 2.36 24.31 19.30
CA ASP A 57 3.62 24.81 19.85
C ASP A 57 4.69 25.15 18.78
N SER A 58 4.44 24.93 17.48
CA SER A 58 5.48 25.01 16.45
C SER A 58 5.47 26.30 15.61
N VAL A 59 6.66 26.89 15.39
CA VAL A 59 6.89 28.08 14.54
C VAL A 59 6.69 27.78 13.05
N ASP A 60 6.69 26.49 12.68
CA ASP A 60 6.71 25.99 11.30
C ASP A 60 5.34 25.41 10.89
N ARG A 61 4.36 26.32 10.78
CA ARG A 61 2.92 26.02 10.73
C ARG A 61 2.43 25.35 9.44
N TRP A 62 3.26 25.33 8.40
CA TRP A 62 2.89 24.92 7.04
C TRP A 62 3.60 23.64 6.56
N SER A 63 4.80 23.36 7.06
CA SER A 63 5.60 22.20 6.65
C SER A 63 5.03 20.88 7.21
N ALA A 64 4.59 20.91 8.48
CA ALA A 64 4.11 19.74 9.21
C ALA A 64 2.77 19.14 8.70
N PRO A 65 1.69 19.92 8.50
CA PRO A 65 0.47 19.40 7.88
C PRO A 65 0.69 18.97 6.43
N GLY A 66 1.60 19.65 5.72
CA GLY A 66 1.94 19.35 4.33
C GLY A 66 2.48 17.93 4.13
N GLN A 67 3.29 17.42 5.06
CA GLN A 67 3.80 16.04 5.00
C GLN A 67 2.70 15.00 5.21
N SER A 68 1.77 15.20 6.15
CA SER A 68 0.61 14.31 6.33
C SER A 68 -0.24 14.23 5.06
N VAL A 69 -0.51 15.38 4.44
CA VAL A 69 -1.26 15.47 3.17
C VAL A 69 -0.50 14.78 2.04
N LEU A 70 0.81 15.00 1.94
CA LEU A 70 1.64 14.34 0.93
C LEU A 70 1.61 12.81 1.09
N GLY A 71 1.75 12.30 2.31
CA GLY A 71 1.64 10.87 2.61
C GLY A 71 0.26 10.32 2.26
N ALA A 72 -0.82 11.05 2.59
CA ALA A 72 -2.18 10.67 2.21
C ALA A 72 -2.38 10.65 0.68
N VAL A 73 -1.83 11.63 -0.05
CA VAL A 73 -1.85 11.66 -1.51
C VAL A 73 -1.09 10.47 -2.10
N LEU A 74 0.08 10.12 -1.57
CA LEU A 74 0.83 8.94 -2.00
C LEU A 74 0.03 7.65 -1.78
N LEU A 75 -0.63 7.50 -0.62
CA LEU A 75 -1.51 6.37 -0.35
C LEU A 75 -2.73 6.35 -1.27
N LEU A 76 -3.28 7.52 -1.60
CA LEU A 76 -4.38 7.66 -2.54
C LEU A 76 -3.94 7.28 -3.96
N LEU A 77 -2.73 7.62 -4.37
CA LEU A 77 -2.14 7.15 -5.64
C LEU A 77 -1.97 5.63 -5.64
N VAL A 78 -1.56 5.02 -4.53
CA VAL A 78 -1.50 3.55 -4.38
C VAL A 78 -2.90 2.92 -4.47
N ALA A 79 -3.91 3.57 -3.90
CA ALA A 79 -5.30 3.15 -4.03
C ALA A 79 -5.81 3.28 -5.48
N VAL A 80 -5.48 4.37 -6.18
CA VAL A 80 -5.78 4.56 -7.61
C VAL A 80 -5.07 3.52 -8.47
N LEU A 81 -3.86 3.11 -8.09
CA LEU A 81 -3.12 2.04 -8.77
C LEU A 81 -3.90 0.70 -8.76
N ALA A 82 -4.83 0.50 -7.81
CA ALA A 82 -5.71 -0.65 -7.80
C ALA A 82 -6.55 -0.74 -9.09
N ALA A 83 -6.89 0.39 -9.70
CA ALA A 83 -7.62 0.43 -10.97
C ALA A 83 -6.81 -0.16 -12.13
N TYR A 84 -5.48 -0.26 -12.03
CA TYR A 84 -4.57 -0.80 -13.05
C TYR A 84 -3.98 -2.16 -12.67
N SER A 85 -3.57 -2.32 -11.41
CA SER A 85 -3.05 -3.57 -10.85
C SER A 85 -3.68 -3.84 -9.48
N PRO A 86 -4.90 -4.41 -9.43
CA PRO A 86 -5.59 -4.69 -8.17
C PRO A 86 -4.78 -5.58 -7.23
N ALA A 87 -4.09 -6.58 -7.78
CA ALA A 87 -3.23 -7.48 -7.03
C ALA A 87 -2.05 -6.76 -6.37
N ALA A 88 -1.45 -5.78 -7.06
CA ALA A 88 -0.36 -4.98 -6.50
C ALA A 88 -0.80 -4.20 -5.25
N THR A 89 -1.96 -3.54 -5.32
CA THR A 89 -2.49 -2.77 -4.19
C THR A 89 -2.88 -3.67 -3.01
N MET A 90 -3.46 -4.85 -3.29
CA MET A 90 -3.73 -5.84 -2.23
C MET A 90 -2.44 -6.30 -1.54
N ILE A 91 -1.43 -6.70 -2.32
CA ILE A 91 -0.16 -7.20 -1.79
C ILE A 91 0.52 -6.12 -0.95
N ALA A 92 0.54 -4.88 -1.42
CA ALA A 92 1.13 -3.77 -0.70
C ALA A 92 0.38 -3.45 0.61
N GLY A 93 -0.96 -3.41 0.59
CA GLY A 93 -1.78 -3.21 1.80
C GLY A 93 -1.64 -4.35 2.80
N LEU A 94 -1.51 -5.59 2.33
CA LEU A 94 -1.28 -6.76 3.15
C LEU A 94 0.08 -6.71 3.84
N ILE A 95 1.16 -6.56 3.07
CA ILE A 95 2.54 -6.62 3.58
C ILE A 95 2.87 -5.44 4.48
N TRP A 96 2.46 -4.23 4.12
CA TRP A 96 2.87 -3.01 4.82
C TRP A 96 1.85 -2.46 5.81
N GLY A 97 0.62 -2.98 5.83
CA GLY A 97 -0.41 -2.51 6.75
C GLY A 97 -1.01 -3.61 7.61
N ILE A 98 -1.59 -4.64 7.00
CA ILE A 98 -2.27 -5.70 7.74
C ILE A 98 -1.28 -6.55 8.54
N LEU A 99 -0.23 -7.08 7.91
CA LEU A 99 0.78 -7.90 8.58
C LEU A 99 1.42 -7.20 9.78
N PRO A 100 1.98 -5.98 9.64
CA PRO A 100 2.57 -5.27 10.78
C PRO A 100 1.55 -4.92 11.86
N GLY A 101 0.30 -4.60 11.49
CA GLY A 101 -0.77 -4.37 12.45
C GLY A 101 -1.15 -5.62 13.25
N ILE A 102 -1.19 -6.79 12.60
CA ILE A 102 -1.41 -8.08 13.27
C ILE A 102 -0.24 -8.40 14.20
N ILE A 103 1.00 -8.25 13.72
CA ILE A 103 2.21 -8.50 14.54
C ILE A 103 2.17 -7.64 15.80
N GLN A 104 1.79 -6.36 15.70
CA GLN A 104 1.65 -5.48 16.86
C GLN A 104 0.62 -5.96 17.89
N ILE A 105 -0.48 -6.56 17.44
CA ILE A 105 -1.55 -7.04 18.33
C ILE A 105 -1.08 -8.27 19.12
N PHE A 106 -0.31 -9.16 18.49
CA PHE A 106 0.15 -10.41 19.11
C PHE A 106 1.50 -10.31 19.82
N PHE A 107 2.37 -9.40 19.37
CA PHE A 107 3.75 -9.24 19.84
C PHE A 107 4.12 -7.75 20.04
N PRO A 108 3.38 -6.99 20.86
CA PRO A 108 3.56 -5.55 20.97
C PRO A 108 4.96 -5.12 21.44
N GLU A 109 5.63 -5.95 22.25
CA GLU A 109 6.97 -5.70 22.80
C GLU A 109 8.08 -5.89 21.76
N ASP A 110 7.89 -6.80 20.81
CA ASP A 110 8.89 -7.12 19.79
C ASP A 110 8.89 -6.10 18.64
N THR A 111 7.77 -5.43 18.40
CA THR A 111 7.64 -4.52 17.24
C THR A 111 8.51 -3.28 17.36
N PHE A 112 8.71 -2.74 18.57
CA PHE A 112 9.60 -1.59 18.77
C PHE A 112 11.06 -1.94 18.42
N ARG A 113 11.47 -3.16 18.75
CA ARG A 113 12.80 -3.69 18.47
C ARG A 113 12.99 -3.97 16.97
N LEU A 114 11.99 -4.58 16.33
CA LEU A 114 11.98 -4.84 14.89
C LEU A 114 12.09 -3.57 14.04
N ILE A 115 11.43 -2.48 14.45
CA ILE A 115 11.57 -1.17 13.77
C ILE A 115 12.96 -0.56 14.03
N GLY A 116 13.58 -0.87 15.18
CA GLY A 116 14.85 -0.28 15.63
C GLY A 116 16.08 -0.93 15.03
N ASP A 117 15.93 -2.18 14.63
CA ASP A 117 16.96 -2.91 13.91
C ASP A 117 17.05 -2.50 12.43
N ILE A 118 16.26 -1.52 11.96
CA ILE A 118 16.32 -1.02 10.58
C ILE A 118 17.51 -0.02 10.46
N PRO A 119 18.63 -0.41 9.81
CA PRO A 119 19.78 0.45 9.69
C PRO A 119 19.48 1.67 8.82
N GLY A 120 19.87 2.86 9.30
CA GLY A 120 19.71 4.13 8.56
C GLY A 120 18.37 4.84 8.76
N LEU A 121 17.48 4.32 9.61
CA LEU A 121 16.25 5.00 9.95
C LEU A 121 16.53 6.16 10.93
N ALA A 122 16.06 7.37 10.62
CA ALA A 122 16.18 8.51 11.53
C ALA A 122 15.38 8.25 12.82
N ALA A 123 15.93 8.65 13.98
CA ALA A 123 15.29 8.42 15.29
C ALA A 123 13.86 8.99 15.39
N GLU A 124 13.60 10.12 14.73
CA GLU A 124 12.27 10.74 14.69
C GLU A 124 11.28 9.93 13.85
N LEU A 125 11.73 9.35 12.73
CA LEU A 125 10.92 8.47 11.90
C LEU A 125 10.60 7.16 12.63
N HIS A 126 11.55 6.65 13.42
CA HIS A 126 11.34 5.49 14.29
C HIS A 126 10.17 5.72 15.25
N VAL A 127 10.20 6.84 15.99
CA VAL A 127 9.14 7.20 16.93
C VAL A 127 7.80 7.41 16.20
N ALA A 128 7.83 8.04 15.03
CA ALA A 128 6.64 8.27 14.21
C ALA A 128 5.97 6.98 13.75
N LEU A 129 6.76 6.07 13.17
CA LEU A 129 6.27 4.78 12.70
C LEU A 129 5.70 3.97 13.86
N HIS A 130 6.41 3.92 14.99
CA HIS A 130 5.91 3.20 16.15
C HIS A 130 4.60 3.78 16.68
N ALA A 131 4.48 5.11 16.79
CA ALA A 131 3.24 5.76 17.23
C ALA A 131 2.05 5.44 16.31
N TRP A 132 2.28 5.40 15.00
CA TRP A 132 1.28 5.03 13.99
C TRP A 132 0.86 3.57 14.04
N LEU A 133 1.80 2.71 14.43
CA LEU A 133 1.58 1.28 14.54
C LEU A 133 0.78 0.96 15.81
N VAL A 134 1.14 1.59 16.93
CA VAL A 134 0.40 1.52 18.21
C VAL A 134 -1.00 2.14 18.08
N SER A 135 -1.16 3.22 17.33
CA SER A 135 -2.49 3.82 17.10
C SER A 135 -3.40 3.00 16.19
N GLY A 136 -2.87 1.93 15.57
CA GLY A 136 -3.60 1.10 14.61
C GLY A 136 -3.80 1.74 13.24
N MET A 137 -3.22 2.92 12.99
CA MET A 137 -3.39 3.64 11.73
C MET A 137 -2.80 2.86 10.55
N VAL A 138 -1.69 2.16 10.78
CA VAL A 138 -1.06 1.27 9.80
C VAL A 138 -2.00 0.13 9.38
N LEU A 139 -2.73 -0.46 10.34
CA LEU A 139 -3.71 -1.51 10.08
C LEU A 139 -4.90 -0.96 9.28
N ILE A 140 -5.44 0.20 9.66
CA ILE A 140 -6.54 0.86 8.95
C ILE A 140 -6.15 1.13 7.49
N VAL A 141 -5.00 1.76 7.26
CA VAL A 141 -4.50 2.05 5.91
C VAL A 141 -4.29 0.77 5.09
N GLY A 142 -3.68 -0.26 5.68
CA GLY A 142 -3.50 -1.56 5.04
C GLY A 142 -4.81 -2.20 4.60
N THR A 143 -5.80 -2.18 5.49
CA THR A 143 -7.12 -2.75 5.24
C THR A 143 -7.87 -1.99 4.14
N LEU A 144 -7.77 -0.66 4.14
CA LEU A 144 -8.34 0.19 3.08
C LEU A 144 -7.71 -0.08 1.71
N LEU A 145 -6.38 -0.20 1.65
CA LEU A 145 -5.66 -0.52 0.41
C LEU A 145 -6.03 -1.93 -0.08
N PHE A 146 -6.08 -2.91 0.82
CA PHE A 146 -6.50 -4.26 0.48
C PHE A 146 -7.94 -4.28 -0.07
N GLY A 147 -8.86 -3.61 0.62
CA GLY A 147 -10.25 -3.45 0.17
C GLY A 147 -10.37 -2.76 -1.19
N ALA A 148 -9.59 -1.71 -1.44
CA ALA A 148 -9.56 -1.03 -2.75
C ALA A 148 -9.12 -1.99 -3.88
N GLY A 149 -8.13 -2.84 -3.62
CA GLY A 149 -7.72 -3.90 -4.55
C GLY A 149 -8.83 -4.92 -4.79
N VAL A 150 -9.55 -5.37 -3.75
CA VAL A 150 -10.69 -6.29 -3.87
C VAL A 150 -11.79 -5.69 -4.75
N VAL A 151 -12.22 -4.46 -4.46
CA VAL A 151 -13.25 -3.76 -5.23
C VAL A 151 -12.84 -3.60 -6.70
N ALA A 152 -11.59 -3.23 -6.96
CA ALA A 152 -11.08 -3.09 -8.33
C ALA A 152 -11.03 -4.43 -9.09
N THR A 153 -10.80 -5.54 -8.40
CA THR A 153 -10.85 -6.88 -9.00
C THR A 153 -12.27 -7.29 -9.33
N LEU A 154 -13.21 -7.04 -8.42
CA LEU A 154 -14.63 -7.35 -8.62
C LEU A 154 -15.23 -6.56 -9.79
N ARG A 155 -14.87 -5.28 -9.94
CA ARG A 155 -15.32 -4.43 -11.07
C ARG A 155 -14.85 -4.90 -12.45
N ARG A 156 -13.83 -5.77 -12.52
CA ARG A 156 -13.26 -6.27 -13.77
C ARG A 156 -13.83 -7.63 -14.20
N ARG A 157 -14.63 -8.27 -13.35
CA ARG A 157 -15.36 -9.51 -13.65
C ARG A 157 -16.77 -9.18 -14.08
#